data_AF-A0A7X8WKI6-F1
#
_entry.id   AF-A0A7X8WKI6-F1
#
_cell.length_a   1.000
_cell.length_b   1.000
_cell.length_c   1.000
_cell.angle_alpha   90.00
_cell.angle_beta   90.00
_cell.angle_gamma   90.00
#
_symmetry.space_group_name_H-M   'P 1'
#
loop_
_entity.id
_entity.type
_entity.pdbx_description
1 polymer ?
#
loop_
_entity_poly.entity_id
_entity_poly.type
_entity_poly.pdbx_seq_one_letter_code
_entity_poly.pdbx_strand_id
1 'polypeptide(L)'
;MFNKITRGHYELILDDADGGSFRARDTILNQGQPLDHLSSGTRIQLLIAVRLAFIESQESGVKIPILADEVLANSDDIRATQIIEALIEISKEGRQVFYFTAQSDELNKWQKHLSENSDIDGQIVVLKGQANEQIEYNMDELLAVPSLKYATTPSPDGYSNEEYHKLLNPPRFHLLKHSPHQLHLSYLITDNKPLHACLQRHISSYGQLKSYLNYQGEIEGLDDSILMMINNKIELLQFYQELYQTGRAKPIDRAVLIESSSVSDVFIDLVDAKLKEVDNNPKQLLEALRTGEVPRFMKAKIDELEEYFFEYNYLDGDEQLTPEEIDIQLHAKLSKMELEAVEAERFMKRTLQ
;
A
#
# COMPACT_ATOMS: atom_id res chain seq x y z
N MET A 1 3.19 5.26 7.59
CA MET A 1 2.11 5.97 8.33
C MET A 1 2.58 6.56 9.66
N PHE A 2 3.22 5.79 10.55
CA PHE A 2 3.62 6.29 11.89
C PHE A 2 4.62 7.45 11.85
N ASN A 3 5.64 7.37 10.98
CA ASN A 3 6.55 8.48 10.69
C ASN A 3 5.80 9.76 10.29
N LYS A 4 4.84 9.67 9.36
CA LYS A 4 4.05 10.81 8.91
C LYS A 4 3.25 11.48 10.04
N ILE A 5 2.50 10.69 10.80
CA ILE A 5 1.66 11.18 11.90
C ILE A 5 2.49 11.81 13.02
N THR A 6 3.73 11.36 13.19
CA THR A 6 4.67 11.91 14.17
C THR A 6 5.60 12.98 13.59
N ARG A 7 5.33 13.48 12.38
CA ARG A 7 6.16 14.47 11.67
C ARG A 7 7.65 14.08 11.60
N GLY A 8 7.90 12.79 11.44
CA GLY A 8 9.23 12.22 11.33
C GLY A 8 9.92 11.93 12.65
N HIS A 9 9.30 12.13 13.82
CA HIS A 9 9.93 11.84 15.11
C HIS A 9 10.07 10.35 15.42
N TYR A 10 9.13 9.52 14.97
CA TYR A 10 9.14 8.09 15.26
C TYR A 10 8.88 7.23 14.04
N GLU A 11 9.61 6.11 13.96
CA GLU A 11 9.42 5.07 12.96
C GLU A 11 9.08 3.75 13.62
N LEU A 12 8.19 2.98 12.98
CA LEU A 12 7.87 1.64 13.45
C LEU A 12 8.80 0.66 12.73
N ILE A 13 9.65 -0.02 13.50
CA ILE A 13 10.60 -1.01 13.00
C ILE A 13 10.26 -2.39 13.58
N LEU A 14 10.69 -3.43 12.91
CA LEU A 14 10.66 -4.81 13.40
C LEU A 14 12.05 -5.19 13.90
N ASP A 15 12.12 -5.76 15.10
CA ASP A 15 13.34 -6.29 15.66
C ASP A 15 13.32 -7.82 15.53
N ASP A 16 14.15 -8.32 14.61
CA ASP A 16 14.24 -9.74 14.28
C ASP A 16 15.00 -10.54 15.36
N ALA A 17 15.66 -9.87 16.32
CA ALA A 17 16.42 -10.53 17.38
C ALA A 17 15.53 -11.26 18.42
N ASP A 18 14.26 -10.83 18.58
CA ASP A 18 13.29 -11.39 19.55
C ASP A 18 11.96 -11.78 18.86
N GLY A 19 12.04 -12.58 17.79
CA GLY A 19 10.85 -13.17 17.16
C GLY A 19 9.92 -12.19 16.44
N GLY A 20 10.45 -11.06 15.96
CA GLY A 20 9.71 -10.07 15.16
C GLY A 20 8.89 -9.09 16.00
N SER A 21 9.43 -8.63 17.13
CA SER A 21 8.73 -7.67 17.98
C SER A 21 8.78 -6.25 17.41
N PHE A 22 7.66 -5.53 17.46
CA PHE A 22 7.61 -4.14 17.00
C PHE A 22 8.30 -3.19 17.98
N ARG A 23 9.10 -2.26 17.46
CA ARG A 23 9.76 -1.20 18.23
C ARG A 23 9.54 0.15 17.57
N ALA A 24 9.51 1.20 18.39
CA ALA A 24 9.49 2.57 17.89
C ALA A 24 10.92 3.12 17.89
N ARG A 25 11.45 3.43 16.71
CA ARG A 25 12.74 4.11 16.56
C ARG A 25 12.53 5.61 16.68
N ASP A 26 13.15 6.22 17.68
CA ASP A 26 13.29 7.68 17.77
C ASP A 26 14.32 8.13 16.72
N THR A 27 13.93 9.02 15.80
CA THR A 27 14.80 9.44 14.69
C THR A 27 15.89 10.44 15.12
N ILE A 28 15.72 11.11 16.27
CA ILE A 28 16.70 12.05 16.81
C ILE A 28 17.78 11.29 17.59
N LEU A 29 17.35 10.38 18.46
CA LEU A 29 18.26 9.57 19.28
C LEU A 29 18.79 8.34 18.56
N ASN A 30 18.21 8.02 17.39
CA ASN A 30 18.44 6.80 16.61
C ASN A 30 18.37 5.52 17.45
N GLN A 31 17.42 5.48 18.39
CA GLN A 31 17.29 4.39 19.35
C GLN A 31 15.91 3.73 19.23
N GLY A 32 15.91 2.41 19.05
CA GLY A 32 14.70 1.58 19.06
C GLY A 32 14.25 1.29 20.49
N GLN A 33 13.10 1.84 20.88
CA GLN A 33 12.49 1.56 22.17
C GLN A 33 11.29 0.61 22.03
N PRO A 34 11.10 -0.31 22.99
CA PRO A 34 9.87 -1.09 23.11
C PRO A 34 8.62 -0.20 23.11
N LEU A 35 7.50 -0.70 22.56
CA LEU A 35 6.27 0.10 22.46
C LEU A 35 5.69 0.48 23.83
N ASP A 36 5.98 -0.31 24.86
CA ASP A 36 5.62 -0.03 26.26
C ASP A 36 6.52 1.02 26.92
N HIS A 37 7.58 1.47 26.26
CA HIS A 37 8.38 2.62 26.72
C HIS A 37 7.93 3.94 26.08
N LEU A 38 7.06 3.88 25.08
CA LEU A 38 6.47 5.06 24.47
C LEU A 38 5.62 5.84 25.48
N SER A 39 5.68 7.17 25.35
CA SER A 39 4.74 8.06 26.04
C SER A 39 3.30 7.68 25.69
N SER A 40 2.36 7.96 26.59
CA SER A 40 0.93 7.70 26.37
C SER A 40 0.43 8.33 25.05
N GLY A 41 0.90 9.54 24.75
CA GLY A 41 0.65 10.26 23.50
C GLY A 41 1.14 9.54 22.25
N THR A 42 2.41 9.16 22.26
CA THR A 42 3.07 8.48 21.14
C THR A 42 2.43 7.11 20.87
N ARG A 43 1.97 6.39 21.91
CA ARG A 43 1.23 5.14 21.75
C ARG A 43 -0.10 5.33 21.02
N ILE A 44 -0.81 6.43 21.29
CA ILE A 44 -2.08 6.73 20.60
C ILE A 44 -1.82 7.03 19.13
N GLN A 45 -0.82 7.86 18.83
CA GLN A 45 -0.40 8.14 17.46
C GLN A 45 0.00 6.87 16.71
N LEU A 46 0.70 5.94 17.38
CA LEU A 46 1.04 4.63 16.84
C LEU A 46 -0.21 3.80 16.54
N LEU A 47 -1.15 3.72 17.48
CA LEU A 47 -2.41 2.99 17.30
C LEU A 47 -3.23 3.51 16.11
N ILE A 48 -3.33 4.84 15.99
CA ILE A 48 -3.98 5.49 14.85
C ILE A 48 -3.22 5.16 13.56
N ALA A 49 -1.89 5.25 13.57
CA ALA A 49 -1.06 4.97 12.40
C ALA A 49 -1.20 3.53 11.89
N VAL A 50 -1.22 2.55 12.80
CA VAL A 50 -1.38 1.13 12.46
C VAL A 50 -2.77 0.87 11.88
N ARG A 51 -3.83 1.41 12.51
CA ARG A 51 -5.20 1.28 12.00
C ARG A 51 -5.34 1.89 10.61
N LEU A 52 -4.73 3.04 10.37
CA LEU A 52 -4.78 3.68 9.07
C LEU A 52 -3.98 2.94 8.01
N ALA A 53 -2.79 2.45 8.35
CA ALA A 53 -2.00 1.62 7.44
C ALA A 53 -2.77 0.36 7.00
N PHE A 54 -3.53 -0.24 7.93
CA PHE A 54 -4.40 -1.37 7.60
C PHE A 54 -5.55 -0.96 6.66
N ILE A 55 -6.22 0.16 6.93
CA ILE A 55 -7.30 0.68 6.06
C ILE A 55 -6.76 0.97 4.65
N GLU A 56 -5.62 1.66 4.55
CA GLU A 56 -4.99 1.98 3.26
C GLU A 56 -4.62 0.74 2.46
N SER A 57 -4.22 -0.36 3.11
CA SER A 57 -3.92 -1.63 2.41
C SER A 57 -5.13 -2.25 1.71
N GLN A 58 -6.35 -1.88 2.10
CA GLN A 58 -7.61 -2.37 1.52
C GLN A 58 -8.27 -1.35 0.56
N GLU A 59 -7.78 -0.12 0.53
CA GLU A 59 -8.32 0.93 -0.33
C GLU A 59 -7.74 0.85 -1.74
N SER A 60 -8.60 0.87 -2.76
CA SER A 60 -8.19 0.94 -4.17
C SER A 60 -8.70 2.23 -4.81
N GLY A 61 -7.83 3.23 -4.87
CA GLY A 61 -8.08 4.49 -5.59
C GLY A 61 -8.97 5.53 -4.88
N VAL A 62 -9.56 5.21 -3.73
CA VAL A 62 -10.38 6.14 -2.94
C VAL A 62 -10.01 6.06 -1.45
N LYS A 63 -9.77 7.21 -0.81
CA LYS A 63 -9.54 7.31 0.64
C LYS A 63 -10.89 7.48 1.36
N ILE A 64 -11.26 6.53 2.20
CA ILE A 64 -12.52 6.57 2.97
C ILE A 64 -12.39 7.62 4.09
N PRO A 65 -13.44 8.43 4.35
CA PRO A 65 -13.45 9.39 5.45
C PRO A 65 -13.29 8.70 6.82
N ILE A 66 -12.66 9.41 7.76
CA ILE A 66 -12.56 8.98 9.15
C ILE A 66 -13.64 9.66 9.97
N LEU A 67 -14.33 8.89 10.79
CA LEU A 67 -15.28 9.36 11.80
C LEU A 67 -14.64 9.16 13.17
N ALA A 68 -14.37 10.25 13.88
CA ALA A 68 -13.78 10.27 15.21
C ALA A 68 -14.85 10.76 16.20
N ASP A 69 -15.37 9.88 17.04
CA ASP A 69 -16.41 10.19 18.01
C ASP A 69 -15.82 10.25 19.42
N GLU A 70 -15.82 11.44 20.04
CA GLU A 70 -15.36 11.71 21.41
C GLU A 70 -13.97 11.13 21.76
N VAL A 71 -13.04 11.13 20.80
CA VAL A 71 -11.72 10.50 20.96
C VAL A 71 -10.86 11.23 22.02
N LEU A 72 -11.22 12.45 22.40
CA LEU A 72 -10.51 13.27 23.39
C LEU A 72 -11.07 13.16 24.82
N ALA A 73 -12.22 12.51 25.04
CA ALA A 73 -13.02 12.64 26.27
C ALA A 73 -12.35 12.20 27.59
N ASN A 74 -11.19 11.51 27.53
CA ASN A 74 -10.40 11.08 28.69
C ASN A 74 -8.90 11.48 28.57
N SER A 75 -8.59 12.41 27.69
CA SER A 75 -7.23 12.85 27.39
C SER A 75 -6.90 14.13 28.14
N ASP A 76 -5.74 14.17 28.80
CA ASP A 76 -5.18 15.44 29.27
C ASP A 76 -4.86 16.37 28.09
N ASP A 77 -4.58 17.64 28.37
CA ASP A 77 -4.37 18.65 27.32
C ASP A 77 -3.23 18.29 26.36
N ILE A 78 -2.19 17.61 26.86
CA ILE A 78 -1.06 17.16 26.05
C ILE A 78 -1.52 16.08 25.07
N ARG A 79 -2.20 15.06 25.58
CA ARG A 79 -2.76 13.97 24.74
C ARG A 79 -3.78 14.50 23.73
N ALA A 80 -4.60 15.46 24.14
CA ALA A 80 -5.61 16.02 23.26
C ALA A 80 -5.00 16.77 22.07
N THR A 81 -3.95 17.56 22.34
CA THR A 81 -3.17 18.23 21.30
C THR A 81 -2.61 17.22 20.30
N GLN A 82 -1.98 16.14 20.78
CA GLN A 82 -1.35 15.12 19.93
C GLN A 82 -2.33 14.36 19.03
N ILE A 83 -3.55 14.12 19.52
CA ILE A 83 -4.62 13.49 18.73
C ILE A 83 -5.13 14.45 17.66
N ILE A 84 -5.36 15.72 17.99
CA ILE A 84 -5.80 16.73 17.04
C ILE A 84 -4.76 16.91 15.94
N GLU A 85 -3.48 17.03 16.31
CA GLU A 85 -2.37 17.13 15.35
C GLU A 85 -2.32 15.91 14.43
N ALA A 86 -2.44 14.70 14.98
CA ALA A 86 -2.48 13.48 14.19
C ALA A 86 -3.63 13.48 13.16
N LEU A 87 -4.84 13.86 13.58
CA LEU A 87 -6.02 13.97 12.71
C LEU A 87 -5.85 15.05 11.64
N ILE A 88 -5.18 16.16 11.95
CA ILE A 88 -4.83 17.20 10.99
C ILE A 88 -3.85 16.67 9.94
N GLU A 89 -2.78 15.96 10.34
CA GLU A 89 -1.84 15.38 9.38
C GLU A 89 -2.51 14.36 8.46
N ILE A 90 -3.45 13.56 8.99
CA ILE A 90 -4.25 12.64 8.20
C ILE A 90 -5.12 13.40 7.17
N SER A 91 -5.68 14.54 7.57
CA SER A 91 -6.46 15.41 6.68
C SER A 91 -5.61 15.97 5.53
N LYS A 92 -4.39 16.42 5.82
CA LYS A 92 -3.44 16.96 4.83
C LYS A 92 -3.04 15.96 3.75
N GLU A 93 -3.09 14.67 4.06
CA GLU A 93 -2.89 13.58 3.08
C GLU A 93 -4.09 13.38 2.13
N GLY A 94 -5.12 14.24 2.19
CA GLY A 94 -6.28 14.20 1.31
C GLY A 94 -7.39 13.27 1.80
N ARG A 95 -7.43 12.97 3.10
CA ARG A 95 -8.50 12.16 3.70
C ARG A 95 -9.45 13.05 4.49
N GLN A 96 -10.75 12.91 4.27
CA GLN A 96 -11.71 13.69 5.04
C GLN A 96 -11.82 13.15 6.48
N VAL A 97 -11.83 14.07 7.47
CA VAL A 97 -11.95 13.73 8.89
C VAL A 97 -13.17 14.44 9.47
N PHE A 98 -14.08 13.68 10.06
CA PHE A 98 -15.19 14.19 10.86
C PHE A 98 -14.92 13.91 12.33
N TYR A 99 -14.96 14.96 13.14
CA TYR A 99 -14.81 14.85 14.59
C TYR A 99 -16.13 15.24 15.27
N PHE A 100 -16.66 14.34 16.09
CA PHE A 100 -17.89 14.54 16.85
C PHE A 100 -17.55 14.72 18.33
N THR A 101 -18.17 15.71 18.96
CA THR A 101 -18.03 15.94 20.39
C THR A 101 -19.24 16.65 20.95
N ALA A 102 -19.68 16.23 22.14
CA ALA A 102 -20.63 16.97 22.95
C ALA A 102 -19.93 17.94 23.93
N GLN A 103 -18.58 17.92 24.01
CA GLN A 103 -17.81 18.64 25.01
C GLN A 103 -17.31 19.98 24.49
N SER A 104 -17.65 21.07 25.20
CA SER A 104 -17.31 22.44 24.78
C SER A 104 -15.81 22.75 24.86
N ASP A 105 -15.07 22.07 25.73
CA ASP A 105 -13.61 22.23 25.85
C ASP A 105 -12.88 21.61 24.66
N GLU A 106 -13.32 20.46 24.15
CA GLU A 106 -12.80 19.87 22.92
C GLU A 106 -13.05 20.77 21.70
N LEU A 107 -14.24 21.38 21.62
CA LEU A 107 -14.54 22.38 20.59
C LEU A 107 -13.54 23.53 20.60
N ASN A 108 -13.21 24.06 21.79
CA ASN A 108 -12.25 25.16 21.92
C ASN A 108 -10.83 24.72 21.50
N LYS A 109 -10.42 23.49 21.83
CA LYS A 109 -9.14 22.91 21.40
C LYS A 109 -9.08 22.82 19.87
N TRP A 110 -10.13 22.32 19.22
CA TRP A 110 -10.23 22.27 17.76
C TRP A 110 -10.22 23.66 17.12
N GLN A 111 -10.98 24.63 17.64
CA GLN A 111 -10.98 26.00 17.13
C GLN A 111 -9.57 26.61 17.14
N LYS A 112 -8.83 26.44 18.24
CA LYS A 112 -7.46 26.91 18.35
C LYS A 112 -6.57 26.28 17.28
N HIS A 113 -6.57 24.95 17.15
CA HIS A 113 -5.72 24.25 16.20
C HIS A 113 -6.07 24.56 14.73
N LEU A 114 -7.36 24.70 14.40
CA LEU A 114 -7.79 25.12 13.06
C LEU A 114 -7.33 26.55 12.73
N SER A 115 -7.36 27.47 13.72
CA SER A 115 -6.88 28.84 13.51
C SER A 115 -5.36 28.93 13.33
N GLU A 116 -4.61 27.99 13.93
CA GLU A 116 -3.15 27.91 13.84
C GLU A 116 -2.68 27.20 12.56
N ASN A 117 -3.56 26.44 11.89
CA ASN A 117 -3.27 25.70 10.66
C ASN A 117 -4.14 26.24 9.52
N SER A 118 -3.71 27.32 8.86
CA SER A 118 -4.47 27.92 7.74
C SER A 118 -4.44 27.10 6.45
N ASP A 119 -3.68 26.00 6.43
CA ASP A 119 -3.49 25.10 5.29
C ASP A 119 -4.54 23.98 5.22
N ILE A 120 -5.46 23.90 6.18
CA ILE A 120 -6.56 22.93 6.21
C ILE A 120 -7.93 23.61 6.09
N ASP A 121 -8.81 23.05 5.25
CA ASP A 121 -10.19 23.50 5.10
C ASP A 121 -11.06 22.87 6.20
N GLY A 122 -11.02 23.48 7.40
CA GLY A 122 -11.76 23.02 8.57
C GLY A 122 -13.07 23.77 8.78
N GLN A 123 -14.18 23.05 8.91
CA GLN A 123 -15.49 23.62 9.25
C GLN A 123 -16.00 23.09 10.60
N ILE A 124 -16.53 23.99 11.43
CA ILE A 124 -17.22 23.64 12.66
C ILE A 124 -18.72 23.77 12.45
N VAL A 125 -19.44 22.66 12.65
CA VAL A 125 -20.90 22.62 12.57
C VAL A 125 -21.47 22.36 13.96
N VAL A 126 -22.12 23.38 14.53
CA VAL A 126 -22.79 23.23 15.83
C VAL A 126 -24.18 22.66 15.61
N LEU A 127 -24.38 21.41 16.02
CA LEU A 127 -25.70 20.77 16.04
C LEU A 127 -26.49 21.33 17.22
N LYS A 128 -27.17 22.47 17.01
CA LYS A 128 -28.08 23.02 18.03
C LYS A 128 -29.31 22.13 18.12
N GLY A 129 -29.38 21.31 19.17
CA GLY A 129 -30.66 20.92 19.71
C GLY A 129 -31.28 22.17 20.34
N GLN A 130 -32.24 22.81 19.68
CA GLN A 130 -33.05 23.79 20.37
C GLN A 130 -33.79 23.05 21.48
N ALA A 131 -33.40 23.30 22.73
CA ALA A 131 -34.13 22.81 23.88
C ALA A 131 -35.60 23.24 23.73
N ASN A 132 -36.50 22.27 23.57
CA ASN A 132 -37.97 22.40 23.49
C ASN A 132 -38.66 22.78 22.17
N GLU A 133 -38.02 22.75 21.00
CA GLU A 133 -38.80 22.60 19.77
C GLU A 133 -38.91 21.11 19.42
N GLN A 134 -40.13 20.59 19.30
CA GLN A 134 -40.34 19.34 18.57
C GLN A 134 -39.84 19.59 17.15
N ILE A 135 -38.60 19.20 16.88
CA ILE A 135 -38.10 19.11 15.52
C ILE A 135 -38.92 17.99 14.88
N GLU A 136 -39.97 18.36 14.15
CA GLU A 136 -40.60 17.47 13.20
C GLU A 136 -39.52 17.18 12.15
N TYR A 137 -38.81 16.07 12.35
CA TYR A 137 -37.97 15.50 11.31
C TYR A 137 -38.91 15.16 10.17
N ASN A 138 -38.89 15.97 9.12
CA ASN A 138 -39.55 15.63 7.89
C ASN A 138 -38.82 14.42 7.30
N MET A 139 -39.23 13.22 7.68
CA MET A 139 -38.65 11.96 7.20
C MET A 139 -38.79 11.82 5.68
N ASP A 140 -39.68 12.60 5.05
CA ASP A 140 -39.81 12.67 3.60
C ASP A 140 -38.64 13.43 2.93
N GLU A 141 -37.91 14.27 3.68
CA GLU A 141 -36.61 14.84 3.31
C GLU A 141 -35.44 14.02 3.88
N LEU A 142 -35.57 12.69 3.90
CA LEU A 142 -34.38 11.86 3.70
C LEU A 142 -33.78 12.29 2.36
N LEU A 143 -32.87 13.28 2.41
CA LEU A 143 -31.90 13.58 1.36
C LEU A 143 -31.48 12.22 0.85
N ALA A 144 -31.86 11.89 -0.39
CA ALA A 144 -31.59 10.59 -0.96
C ALA A 144 -30.12 10.34 -0.70
N VAL A 145 -29.81 9.47 0.27
CA VAL A 145 -28.43 9.19 0.66
C VAL A 145 -27.81 8.84 -0.66
N PRO A 146 -26.86 9.64 -1.19
CA PRO A 146 -26.33 9.37 -2.50
C PRO A 146 -25.83 7.96 -2.38
N SER A 147 -26.49 7.03 -3.09
CA SER A 147 -26.11 5.65 -3.00
C SER A 147 -24.65 5.70 -3.42
N LEU A 148 -23.76 5.38 -2.48
CA LEU A 148 -22.41 5.03 -2.84
C LEU A 148 -22.64 3.89 -3.82
N LYS A 149 -22.57 4.22 -5.10
CA LYS A 149 -22.45 3.23 -6.14
C LYS A 149 -21.05 2.69 -5.89
N TYR A 150 -20.93 1.79 -4.91
CA TYR A 150 -19.90 0.77 -4.92
C TYR A 150 -19.89 0.33 -6.36
N ALA A 151 -18.73 0.41 -7.02
CA ALA A 151 -18.61 -0.07 -8.38
C ALA A 151 -19.08 -1.52 -8.35
N THR A 152 -20.34 -1.75 -8.71
CA THR A 152 -20.93 -3.07 -8.67
C THR A 152 -20.15 -3.81 -9.73
N THR A 153 -19.43 -4.86 -9.33
CA THR A 153 -18.73 -5.72 -10.27
C THR A 153 -19.71 -6.02 -11.40
N PRO A 154 -19.41 -5.66 -12.66
CA PRO A 154 -20.35 -5.82 -13.75
C PRO A 154 -20.81 -7.27 -13.82
N SER A 155 -22.09 -7.51 -14.13
CA SER A 155 -22.55 -8.89 -14.34
C SER A 155 -21.82 -9.47 -15.56
N PRO A 156 -21.38 -10.74 -15.50
CA PRO A 156 -20.82 -11.43 -16.65
C PRO A 156 -21.87 -11.79 -17.71
N ASP A 157 -23.16 -11.65 -17.40
CA ASP A 157 -24.25 -12.01 -18.32
C ASP A 157 -24.21 -11.16 -19.60
N GLY A 158 -24.24 -11.84 -20.75
CA GLY A 158 -24.23 -11.19 -22.05
C GLY A 158 -22.83 -10.83 -22.59
N TYR A 159 -21.76 -11.10 -21.83
CA TYR A 159 -20.39 -10.92 -22.27
C TYR A 159 -19.70 -12.28 -22.49
N SER A 160 -18.89 -12.39 -23.55
CA SER A 160 -17.93 -13.49 -23.66
C SER A 160 -16.84 -13.38 -22.58
N ASN A 161 -16.06 -14.46 -22.38
CA ASN A 161 -14.95 -14.44 -21.45
C ASN A 161 -13.96 -13.31 -21.78
N GLU A 162 -13.62 -13.10 -23.04
CA GLU A 162 -12.69 -12.03 -23.42
C GLU A 162 -13.25 -10.62 -23.21
N GLU A 163 -14.53 -10.40 -23.53
CA GLU A 163 -15.18 -9.09 -23.38
C GLU A 163 -15.33 -8.71 -21.91
N TYR A 164 -15.70 -9.66 -21.05
CA TYR A 164 -15.84 -9.42 -19.62
C TYR A 164 -14.48 -9.09 -18.97
N HIS A 165 -13.42 -9.81 -19.34
CA HIS A 165 -12.07 -9.52 -18.85
C HIS A 165 -11.55 -8.15 -19.30
N LYS A 166 -11.88 -7.71 -20.51
CA LYS A 166 -11.58 -6.34 -20.97
C LYS A 166 -12.39 -5.29 -20.22
N LEU A 167 -13.66 -5.58 -19.94
CA LEU A 167 -14.55 -4.70 -19.17
C LEU A 167 -14.02 -4.46 -17.75
N LEU A 168 -13.46 -5.49 -17.12
CA LEU A 168 -12.84 -5.39 -15.79
C LEU A 168 -11.60 -4.49 -15.76
N ASN A 169 -10.91 -4.32 -16.90
CA ASN A 169 -9.71 -3.50 -17.05
C ASN A 169 -8.71 -3.66 -15.87
N PRO A 170 -8.20 -4.88 -15.64
CA PRO A 170 -7.39 -5.18 -14.45
C PRO A 170 -6.07 -4.40 -14.45
N PRO A 171 -5.49 -4.13 -13.26
CA PRO A 171 -4.22 -3.42 -13.16
C PRO A 171 -3.10 -4.25 -13.80
N ARG A 172 -2.20 -3.57 -14.52
CA ARG A 172 -1.03 -4.19 -15.14
C ARG A 172 -0.09 -4.78 -14.09
N PHE A 173 0.52 -5.91 -14.43
CA PHE A 173 1.47 -6.60 -13.57
C PHE A 173 2.92 -6.26 -13.95
N HIS A 174 3.70 -5.70 -13.01
CA HIS A 174 5.09 -5.34 -13.25
C HIS A 174 6.03 -6.35 -12.56
N LEU A 175 6.79 -7.12 -13.34
CA LEU A 175 7.68 -8.18 -12.85
C LEU A 175 8.75 -7.74 -11.84
N LEU A 176 9.17 -6.47 -11.89
CA LEU A 176 10.19 -5.96 -10.98
C LEU A 176 9.60 -5.23 -9.76
N LYS A 177 8.33 -4.83 -9.82
CA LYS A 177 7.68 -3.99 -8.79
C LYS A 177 6.66 -4.76 -7.96
N HIS A 178 6.04 -5.81 -8.52
CA HIS A 178 4.90 -6.50 -7.91
C HIS A 178 5.23 -7.94 -7.52
N SER A 179 4.69 -8.41 -6.40
CA SER A 179 4.71 -9.83 -6.02
C SER A 179 3.64 -10.61 -6.78
N PRO A 180 3.82 -11.90 -7.11
CA PRO A 180 2.78 -12.73 -7.73
C PRO A 180 1.50 -12.83 -6.90
N HIS A 181 1.58 -12.59 -5.58
CA HIS A 181 0.40 -12.48 -4.71
C HIS A 181 -0.49 -11.26 -5.02
N GLN A 182 0.06 -10.23 -5.64
CA GLN A 182 -0.67 -9.03 -6.07
C GLN A 182 -1.30 -9.20 -7.46
N LEU A 183 -1.09 -10.35 -8.13
CA LEU A 183 -1.67 -10.59 -9.44
C LEU A 183 -3.20 -10.64 -9.36
N HIS A 184 -3.87 -9.87 -10.21
CA HIS A 184 -5.32 -9.83 -10.27
C HIS A 184 -5.91 -11.15 -10.79
N LEU A 185 -7.02 -11.62 -10.22
CA LEU A 185 -7.61 -12.92 -10.53
C LEU A 185 -8.07 -13.07 -11.98
N SER A 186 -8.37 -11.96 -12.66
CA SER A 186 -8.67 -11.99 -14.10
C SER A 186 -7.52 -12.57 -14.92
N TYR A 187 -6.27 -12.45 -14.47
CA TYR A 187 -5.11 -13.08 -15.15
C TYR A 187 -5.03 -14.59 -14.91
N LEU A 188 -5.74 -15.13 -13.92
CA LEU A 188 -5.65 -16.55 -13.52
C LEU A 188 -6.90 -17.35 -13.91
N ILE A 189 -8.08 -16.75 -13.73
CA ILE A 189 -9.39 -17.40 -13.91
C ILE A 189 -10.00 -16.96 -15.23
N THR A 190 -10.06 -17.85 -16.22
CA THR A 190 -10.64 -17.52 -17.54
C THR A 190 -12.15 -17.41 -17.49
N ASP A 191 -12.82 -18.25 -16.70
CA ASP A 191 -14.27 -18.33 -16.67
C ASP A 191 -14.91 -17.19 -15.89
N ASN A 192 -15.92 -16.58 -16.50
CA ASN A 192 -16.57 -15.40 -15.96
C ASN A 192 -17.30 -15.64 -14.64
N LYS A 193 -17.95 -16.81 -14.46
CA LYS A 193 -18.73 -17.14 -13.27
C LYS A 193 -17.88 -17.21 -11.99
N PRO A 194 -16.84 -18.06 -11.90
CA PRO A 194 -15.98 -18.10 -10.72
C PRO A 194 -15.24 -16.77 -10.48
N LEU A 195 -14.79 -16.10 -11.56
CA LEU A 195 -14.15 -14.79 -11.44
C LEU A 195 -15.10 -13.75 -10.83
N HIS A 196 -16.34 -13.66 -11.33
CA HIS A 196 -17.34 -12.75 -10.78
C HIS A 196 -17.70 -13.09 -9.33
N ALA A 197 -17.79 -14.38 -8.98
CA ALA A 197 -18.05 -14.82 -7.62
C ALA A 197 -16.95 -14.39 -6.63
N CYS A 198 -15.68 -14.41 -7.05
CA CYS A 198 -14.57 -13.85 -6.28
C CYS A 198 -14.69 -12.32 -6.11
N LEU A 199 -14.94 -11.62 -7.22
CA LEU A 199 -14.99 -10.15 -7.22
C LEU A 199 -16.18 -9.59 -6.42
N GLN A 200 -17.33 -10.27 -6.41
CA GLN A 200 -18.47 -9.91 -5.55
C GLN A 200 -18.16 -10.01 -4.06
N ARG A 201 -17.16 -10.82 -3.68
CA ARG A 201 -16.66 -10.96 -2.30
C ARG A 201 -15.49 -10.02 -2.01
N HIS A 202 -15.21 -9.08 -2.90
CA HIS A 202 -14.04 -8.18 -2.83
C HIS A 202 -12.69 -8.92 -2.86
N ILE A 203 -12.65 -10.13 -3.43
CA ILE A 203 -11.43 -10.89 -3.65
C ILE A 203 -10.99 -10.66 -5.09
N SER A 204 -9.95 -9.84 -5.25
CA SER A 204 -9.47 -9.39 -6.57
C SER A 204 -8.06 -9.86 -6.89
N SER A 205 -7.25 -10.23 -5.89
CA SER A 205 -5.87 -10.72 -6.08
C SER A 205 -5.68 -12.18 -5.63
N TYR A 206 -4.63 -12.81 -6.14
CA TYR A 206 -4.27 -14.18 -5.75
C TYR A 206 -3.98 -14.30 -4.25
N GLY A 207 -3.28 -13.33 -3.66
CA GLY A 207 -2.97 -13.34 -2.22
C GLY A 207 -4.23 -13.30 -1.35
N GLN A 208 -5.22 -12.50 -1.74
CA GLN A 208 -6.52 -12.46 -1.08
C GLN A 208 -7.24 -13.81 -1.20
N LEU A 209 -7.27 -14.40 -2.40
CA LEU A 209 -7.89 -15.70 -2.64
C LEU A 209 -7.22 -16.80 -1.82
N LYS A 210 -5.89 -16.87 -1.82
CA LYS A 210 -5.12 -17.84 -1.04
C LYS A 210 -5.40 -17.70 0.47
N SER A 211 -5.45 -16.47 0.97
CA SER A 211 -5.80 -16.22 2.38
C SER A 211 -7.22 -16.69 2.69
N TYR A 212 -8.19 -16.35 1.85
CA TYR A 212 -9.60 -16.76 2.02
C TYR A 212 -9.76 -18.28 2.06
N LEU A 213 -9.09 -19.00 1.16
CA LEU A 213 -9.12 -20.48 1.12
C LEU A 213 -8.43 -21.10 2.34
N ASN A 214 -7.35 -20.51 2.86
CA ASN A 214 -6.68 -20.98 4.08
C ASN A 214 -7.61 -20.93 5.31
N TYR A 215 -8.58 -20.02 5.33
CA TYR A 215 -9.63 -19.94 6.35
C TYR A 215 -10.87 -20.76 6.02
N GLN A 216 -10.75 -21.75 5.12
CA GLN A 216 -11.83 -22.66 4.71
C GLN A 216 -13.02 -21.94 4.04
N GLY A 217 -12.77 -20.80 3.40
CA GLY A 217 -13.79 -20.10 2.63
C GLY A 217 -14.12 -20.86 1.34
N GLU A 218 -15.40 -20.95 1.01
CA GLU A 218 -15.89 -21.58 -0.22
C GLU A 218 -16.36 -20.52 -1.24
N ILE A 219 -16.12 -20.79 -2.53
CA ILE A 219 -16.56 -19.93 -3.63
C ILE A 219 -17.25 -20.80 -4.69
N GLU A 220 -18.47 -20.44 -5.05
CA GLU A 220 -19.25 -21.15 -6.05
C GLU A 220 -18.53 -21.16 -7.41
N GLY A 221 -18.42 -22.35 -8.01
CA GLY A 221 -17.77 -22.56 -9.30
C GLY A 221 -16.25 -22.55 -9.26
N LEU A 222 -15.63 -22.43 -8.09
CA LEU A 222 -14.19 -22.57 -7.90
C LEU A 222 -13.89 -23.98 -7.38
N ASP A 223 -13.72 -24.93 -8.31
CA ASP A 223 -13.43 -26.32 -7.99
C ASP A 223 -11.91 -26.59 -7.83
N ASP A 224 -11.58 -27.80 -7.37
CA ASP A 224 -10.19 -28.22 -7.17
C ASP A 224 -9.36 -28.17 -8.47
N SER A 225 -10.00 -28.35 -9.63
CA SER A 225 -9.32 -28.29 -10.93
C SER A 225 -8.90 -26.86 -11.26
N ILE A 226 -9.78 -25.88 -11.07
CA ILE A 226 -9.47 -24.46 -11.26
C ILE A 226 -8.40 -24.02 -10.25
N LEU A 227 -8.49 -24.45 -8.99
CA LEU A 227 -7.49 -24.13 -7.97
C LEU A 227 -6.11 -24.69 -8.32
N MET A 228 -6.04 -25.93 -8.80
CA MET A 228 -4.79 -26.53 -9.29
C MET A 228 -4.21 -25.71 -10.45
N MET A 229 -5.05 -25.30 -11.40
CA MET A 229 -4.65 -24.46 -12.53
C MET A 229 -4.12 -23.09 -12.10
N ILE A 230 -4.77 -22.45 -11.12
CA ILE A 230 -4.33 -21.17 -10.54
C ILE A 230 -2.94 -21.33 -9.91
N ASN A 231 -2.75 -22.39 -9.11
CA ASN A 231 -1.47 -22.65 -8.44
C ASN A 231 -0.35 -22.90 -9.45
N ASN A 232 -0.60 -23.69 -10.50
CA ASN A 232 0.38 -23.95 -11.56
C ASN A 232 0.76 -22.66 -12.30
N LYS A 233 -0.21 -21.77 -12.60
CA LYS A 233 0.07 -20.47 -13.23
C LYS A 233 0.90 -19.56 -12.32
N ILE A 234 0.61 -19.53 -11.02
CA ILE A 234 1.38 -18.73 -10.06
C ILE A 234 2.80 -19.27 -9.91
N GLU A 235 2.97 -20.59 -9.81
CA GLU A 235 4.30 -21.20 -9.73
C GLU A 235 5.12 -20.89 -11.00
N LEU A 236 4.49 -20.94 -12.17
CA LEU A 236 5.13 -20.55 -13.42
C LEU A 236 5.56 -19.08 -13.42
N LEU A 237 4.67 -18.18 -12.98
CA LEU A 237 4.96 -16.74 -12.90
C LEU A 237 6.08 -16.44 -11.90
N GLN A 238 6.08 -17.10 -10.75
CA GLN A 238 7.15 -16.98 -9.75
C GLN A 238 8.49 -17.38 -10.35
N PHE A 239 8.55 -18.56 -10.98
CA PHE A 239 9.77 -19.03 -11.62
C PHE A 239 10.25 -18.11 -12.75
N TYR A 240 9.35 -17.64 -13.61
CA TYR A 240 9.70 -16.67 -14.64
C TYR A 240 10.21 -15.35 -14.04
N GLN A 241 9.56 -14.86 -12.98
CA GLN A 241 9.94 -13.63 -12.31
C GLN A 241 11.32 -13.74 -11.67
N GLU A 242 11.66 -14.88 -11.06
CA GLU A 242 12.99 -15.16 -10.52
C GLU A 242 14.07 -15.06 -11.63
N LEU A 243 13.87 -15.76 -12.74
CA LEU A 243 14.78 -15.69 -13.90
C LEU A 243 14.85 -14.29 -14.52
N TYR A 244 13.73 -13.58 -14.55
CA TYR A 244 13.68 -12.21 -15.06
C TYR A 244 14.38 -11.23 -14.11
N GLN A 245 14.40 -11.48 -12.81
CA GLN A 245 15.07 -10.59 -11.86
C GLN A 245 16.59 -10.81 -11.85
N THR A 246 17.09 -11.99 -12.25
CA THR A 246 18.53 -12.29 -12.32
C THR A 246 19.28 -11.26 -13.18
N GLY A 247 20.30 -10.65 -12.58
CA GLY A 247 21.14 -9.62 -13.18
C GLY A 247 20.41 -8.30 -13.49
N ARG A 248 19.16 -8.11 -13.06
CA ARG A 248 18.38 -6.88 -13.26
C ARG A 248 18.22 -6.11 -11.96
N ALA A 249 18.48 -4.81 -12.04
CA ALA A 249 18.26 -3.88 -10.94
C ALA A 249 16.76 -3.83 -10.56
N LYS A 250 16.46 -4.00 -9.28
CA LYS A 250 15.09 -3.88 -8.76
C LYS A 250 14.77 -2.41 -8.49
N PRO A 251 13.63 -1.89 -8.97
CA PRO A 251 13.25 -0.51 -8.72
C PRO A 251 13.17 -0.22 -7.24
N ILE A 252 13.73 0.92 -6.85
CA ILE A 252 13.71 1.41 -5.46
C ILE A 252 12.82 2.65 -5.36
N ASP A 253 12.42 2.99 -4.15
CA ASP A 253 11.71 4.24 -3.90
C ASP A 253 12.49 5.12 -2.93
N ARG A 254 11.90 6.27 -2.62
CA ARG A 254 12.48 7.22 -1.68
C ARG A 254 12.74 6.61 -0.30
N ALA A 255 11.93 5.67 0.15
CA ALA A 255 12.10 5.06 1.47
C ALA A 255 13.42 4.27 1.52
N VAL A 256 13.72 3.51 0.47
CA VAL A 256 15.00 2.79 0.34
C VAL A 256 16.20 3.73 0.37
N LEU A 257 16.10 4.90 -0.28
CA LEU A 257 17.16 5.91 -0.24
C LEU A 257 17.40 6.45 1.17
N ILE A 258 16.34 6.64 1.95
CA ILE A 258 16.42 7.10 3.35
C ILE A 258 17.01 5.99 4.22
N GLU A 259 16.54 4.76 4.07
CA GLU A 259 16.99 3.59 4.83
C GLU A 259 18.48 3.31 4.63
N SER A 260 19.02 3.56 3.43
CA SER A 260 20.45 3.39 3.16
C SER A 260 21.36 4.25 4.05
N SER A 261 20.86 5.34 4.63
CA SER A 261 21.64 6.34 5.39
C SER A 261 22.83 6.95 4.61
N SER A 262 22.96 6.64 3.32
CA SER A 262 24.02 7.16 2.44
C SER A 262 23.62 8.50 1.81
N VAL A 263 22.32 8.80 1.77
CA VAL A 263 21.77 10.07 1.27
C VAL A 263 21.30 10.91 2.46
N SER A 264 21.85 12.11 2.63
CA SER A 264 21.45 13.01 3.72
C SER A 264 20.15 13.76 3.40
N ASP A 265 19.48 14.29 4.43
CA ASP A 265 18.22 15.07 4.30
C ASP A 265 18.32 16.27 3.36
N VAL A 266 19.52 16.84 3.19
CA VAL A 266 19.75 17.96 2.27
C VAL A 266 19.70 17.50 0.81
N PHE A 267 20.11 16.27 0.54
CA PHE A 267 20.21 15.71 -0.81
C PHE A 267 19.06 14.76 -1.15
N ILE A 268 18.27 14.30 -0.18
CA ILE A 268 17.24 13.29 -0.42
C ILE A 268 16.21 13.73 -1.45
N ASP A 269 15.81 15.01 -1.47
CA ASP A 269 14.89 15.54 -2.48
C ASP A 269 15.51 15.56 -3.88
N LEU A 270 16.80 15.91 -3.98
CA LEU A 270 17.51 15.96 -5.26
C LEU A 270 17.76 14.56 -5.82
N VAL A 271 18.12 13.61 -4.95
CA VAL A 271 18.38 12.21 -5.33
C VAL A 271 17.07 11.49 -5.64
N ASP A 272 15.99 11.73 -4.89
CA ASP A 272 14.65 11.18 -5.20
C ASP A 272 14.09 11.75 -6.51
N ALA A 273 14.30 13.04 -6.78
CA ALA A 273 13.95 13.62 -8.08
C ALA A 273 14.73 12.93 -9.22
N LYS A 274 16.04 12.73 -9.05
CA LYS A 274 16.87 12.01 -10.03
C LYS A 274 16.45 10.54 -10.19
N LEU A 275 16.11 9.87 -9.08
CA LEU A 275 15.63 8.50 -9.09
C LEU A 275 14.34 8.35 -9.92
N LYS A 276 13.41 9.30 -9.80
CA LYS A 276 12.17 9.35 -10.60
C LYS A 276 12.46 9.57 -12.09
N GLU A 277 13.48 10.36 -12.44
CA GLU A 277 13.90 10.57 -13.84
C GLU A 277 14.41 9.28 -14.49
N VAL A 278 15.05 8.40 -13.72
CA VAL A 278 15.59 7.10 -14.20
C VAL A 278 14.61 5.93 -13.97
N ASP A 279 13.30 6.20 -13.90
CA ASP A 279 12.23 5.23 -13.60
C ASP A 279 12.58 4.29 -12.44
N ASN A 280 13.06 4.90 -11.34
CA ASN A 280 13.34 4.21 -10.09
C ASN A 280 14.47 3.16 -10.18
N ASN A 281 15.30 3.18 -11.22
CA ASN A 281 16.36 2.20 -11.42
C ASN A 281 17.63 2.54 -10.60
N PRO A 282 18.05 1.71 -9.63
CA PRO A 282 19.21 2.02 -8.78
C PRO A 282 20.54 2.02 -9.55
N LYS A 283 20.69 1.19 -10.59
CA LYS A 283 21.91 1.15 -11.41
C LYS A 283 22.09 2.45 -12.18
N GLN A 284 21.03 2.92 -12.82
CA GLN A 284 21.04 4.20 -13.55
C GLN A 284 21.19 5.39 -12.60
N LEU A 285 20.60 5.32 -11.40
CA LEU A 285 20.80 6.34 -10.37
C LEU A 285 22.28 6.45 -10.00
N LEU A 286 22.95 5.33 -9.71
CA LEU A 286 24.37 5.33 -9.38
C LEU A 286 25.24 5.90 -10.53
N GLU A 287 24.91 5.58 -11.78
CA GLU A 287 25.59 6.16 -12.95
C GLU A 287 25.38 7.69 -13.05
N ALA A 288 24.16 8.18 -12.85
CA ALA A 288 23.85 9.61 -12.84
C ALA A 288 24.56 10.36 -11.70
N LEU A 289 24.66 9.74 -10.52
CA LEU A 289 25.40 10.31 -9.40
C LEU A 289 26.91 10.35 -9.68
N ARG A 290 27.47 9.30 -10.31
CA ARG A 290 28.90 9.22 -10.68
C ARG A 290 29.30 10.23 -11.76
N THR A 291 28.40 10.51 -12.70
CA THR A 291 28.61 11.50 -13.77
C THR A 291 28.41 12.94 -13.30
N GLY A 292 27.97 13.14 -12.06
CA GLY A 292 27.86 14.45 -11.42
C GLY A 292 26.56 15.19 -11.73
N GLU A 293 25.51 14.49 -12.17
CA GLU A 293 24.20 15.10 -12.45
C GLU A 293 23.52 15.64 -11.18
N VAL A 294 23.91 15.16 -10.00
CA VAL A 294 23.59 15.79 -8.70
C VAL A 294 24.84 16.52 -8.19
N PRO A 295 24.88 17.86 -8.27
CA PRO A 295 26.07 18.63 -7.91
C PRO A 295 26.46 18.43 -6.45
N ARG A 296 27.77 18.29 -6.18
CA ARG A 296 28.37 18.18 -4.83
C ARG A 296 27.98 16.91 -4.06
N PHE A 297 27.39 15.90 -4.71
CA PHE A 297 27.18 14.60 -4.08
C PHE A 297 28.53 13.87 -3.93
N MET A 298 28.84 13.38 -2.73
CA MET A 298 30.18 12.85 -2.42
C MET A 298 30.37 11.45 -2.97
N LYS A 299 31.52 11.18 -3.61
CA LYS A 299 31.84 9.86 -4.17
C LYS A 299 31.76 8.73 -3.12
N ALA A 300 32.28 8.96 -1.91
CA ALA A 300 32.20 7.98 -0.83
C ALA A 300 30.76 7.57 -0.49
N LYS A 301 29.81 8.51 -0.56
CA LYS A 301 28.38 8.23 -0.34
C LYS A 301 27.72 7.48 -1.48
N ILE A 302 28.23 7.62 -2.70
CA ILE A 302 27.80 6.79 -3.84
C ILE A 302 28.23 5.35 -3.63
N ASP A 303 29.47 5.14 -3.18
CA ASP A 303 30.02 3.80 -2.96
C ASP A 303 29.29 3.10 -1.80
N GLU A 304 29.01 3.80 -0.69
CA GLU A 304 28.15 3.29 0.40
C GLU A 304 26.74 2.90 -0.09
N LEU A 305 26.14 3.72 -0.96
CA LEU A 305 24.81 3.46 -1.52
C LEU A 305 24.80 2.24 -2.45
N GLU A 306 25.87 2.05 -3.23
CA GLU A 306 26.06 0.87 -4.07
C GLU A 306 26.21 -0.40 -3.23
N GLU A 307 27.03 -0.38 -2.18
CA GLU A 307 27.17 -1.49 -1.24
C GLU A 307 25.82 -1.87 -0.61
N TYR A 308 25.06 -0.89 -0.15
CA TYR A 308 23.72 -1.10 0.39
C TYR A 308 22.77 -1.74 -0.64
N PHE A 309 22.80 -1.30 -1.90
CA PHE A 309 21.96 -1.90 -2.92
C PHE A 309 22.32 -3.35 -3.23
N PHE A 310 23.59 -3.75 -3.14
CA PHE A 310 23.98 -5.16 -3.25
C PHE A 310 23.56 -5.97 -2.02
N GLU A 311 23.81 -5.45 -0.81
CA GLU A 311 23.48 -6.14 0.45
C GLU A 311 21.97 -6.47 0.56
N TYR A 312 21.12 -5.54 0.11
CA TYR A 312 19.66 -5.71 0.16
C TYR A 312 19.05 -6.21 -1.16
N ASN A 313 19.86 -6.73 -2.09
CA ASN A 313 19.43 -7.33 -3.37
C ASN A 313 18.63 -6.39 -4.30
N TYR A 314 18.89 -5.08 -4.23
CA TYR A 314 18.39 -4.10 -5.19
C TYR A 314 19.25 -4.05 -6.46
N LEU A 315 20.53 -4.39 -6.33
CA LEU A 315 21.42 -4.72 -7.42
C LEU A 315 21.78 -6.19 -7.37
N ASP A 316 21.91 -6.78 -8.55
CA ASP A 316 22.38 -8.14 -8.73
C ASP A 316 23.71 -8.08 -9.49
N GLY A 317 24.69 -8.85 -9.00
CA GLY A 317 26.02 -8.95 -9.60
C GLY A 317 26.07 -9.95 -10.74
N ASP A 318 25.03 -10.78 -10.89
CA ASP A 318 24.94 -11.78 -11.93
C ASP A 318 24.73 -11.17 -13.32
N GLU A 319 25.14 -11.91 -14.35
CA GLU A 319 24.85 -11.51 -15.73
C GLU A 319 23.36 -11.65 -16.01
N GLN A 320 22.79 -10.61 -16.63
CA GLN A 320 21.39 -10.60 -17.00
C GLN A 320 21.11 -11.73 -18.01
N LEU A 321 20.21 -12.63 -17.65
CA LEU A 321 19.78 -13.71 -18.55
C LEU A 321 19.14 -13.15 -19.82
N THR A 322 19.56 -13.69 -20.96
CA THR A 322 18.97 -13.41 -22.26
C THR A 322 17.55 -13.98 -22.35
N PRO A 323 16.68 -13.43 -23.22
CA PRO A 323 15.34 -13.97 -23.43
C PRO A 323 15.34 -15.46 -23.80
N GLU A 324 16.34 -15.90 -24.56
CA GLU A 324 16.51 -17.29 -25.01
C GLU A 324 16.87 -18.23 -23.85
N GLU A 325 17.75 -17.81 -22.93
CA GLU A 325 18.09 -18.58 -21.73
C GLU A 325 16.90 -18.71 -20.78
N ILE A 326 16.14 -17.62 -20.61
CA ILE A 326 14.90 -17.65 -19.81
C ILE A 326 13.91 -18.64 -20.42
N ASP A 327 13.73 -18.61 -21.74
CA ASP A 327 12.79 -19.48 -22.44
C ASP A 327 13.16 -20.97 -22.32
N ILE A 328 14.44 -21.31 -22.47
CA ILE A 328 14.94 -22.68 -22.28
C ILE A 328 14.65 -23.19 -20.86
N GLN A 329 14.95 -22.37 -19.84
CA GLN A 329 14.70 -22.75 -18.45
C GLN A 329 13.20 -22.84 -18.13
N LEU A 330 12.40 -21.93 -18.69
CA LEU A 330 10.94 -21.93 -18.55
C LEU A 330 10.32 -23.18 -19.17
N HIS A 331 10.73 -23.56 -20.38
CA HIS A 331 10.31 -24.80 -21.03
C HIS A 331 10.70 -26.05 -20.24
N ALA A 332 11.92 -26.07 -19.68
CA ALA A 332 12.36 -27.17 -18.82
C ALA A 332 11.50 -27.28 -17.55
N LYS A 333 11.11 -26.16 -16.93
CA LYS A 333 10.19 -26.14 -15.80
C LYS A 333 8.79 -26.62 -16.19
N LEU A 334 8.24 -26.10 -17.30
CA LEU A 334 6.93 -26.50 -17.82
C LEU A 334 6.83 -28.01 -18.09
N SER A 335 7.92 -28.66 -18.53
CA SER A 335 7.94 -30.11 -18.74
C SER A 335 7.67 -30.96 -17.49
N LYS A 336 7.79 -30.35 -16.30
CA LYS A 336 7.57 -30.98 -14.98
C LYS A 336 6.25 -30.55 -14.32
N MET A 337 5.51 -29.63 -14.93
CA MET A 337 4.28 -29.07 -14.38
C MET A 337 3.06 -29.72 -15.04
N GLU A 338 1.97 -29.83 -14.29
CA GLU A 338 0.67 -30.26 -14.82
C GLU A 338 -0.06 -29.05 -15.45
N LEU A 339 0.57 -28.43 -16.45
CA LEU A 339 0.06 -27.27 -17.17
C LEU A 339 0.34 -27.40 -18.67
N GLU A 340 -0.71 -27.34 -19.48
CA GLU A 340 -0.59 -27.41 -20.94
C GLU A 340 0.22 -26.23 -21.49
N ALA A 341 1.15 -26.50 -22.41
CA ALA A 341 2.05 -25.48 -22.95
C ALA A 341 1.30 -24.30 -23.59
N VAL A 342 0.22 -24.59 -24.31
CA VAL A 342 -0.63 -23.58 -24.95
C VAL A 342 -1.31 -22.67 -23.90
N GLU A 343 -1.69 -23.22 -22.76
CA GLU A 343 -2.30 -22.46 -21.67
C GLU A 343 -1.27 -21.62 -20.94
N ALA A 344 -0.07 -22.17 -20.70
CA ALA A 344 1.07 -21.45 -20.13
C ALA A 344 1.47 -20.23 -20.99
N GLU A 345 1.64 -20.42 -22.31
CA GLU A 345 1.97 -19.35 -23.24
C GLU A 345 0.89 -18.25 -23.27
N ARG A 346 -0.39 -18.65 -23.30
CA ARG A 346 -1.51 -17.69 -23.27
C ARG A 346 -1.52 -16.89 -21.97
N PHE A 347 -1.29 -17.55 -20.85
CA PHE A 347 -1.21 -16.91 -19.54
C PHE A 347 -0.05 -15.91 -19.48
N MET A 348 1.16 -16.32 -19.84
CA MET A 348 2.34 -15.45 -19.82
C MET A 348 2.17 -14.27 -20.78
N LYS A 349 1.68 -14.49 -22.00
CA LYS A 349 1.40 -13.42 -22.95
C LYS A 349 0.39 -12.40 -22.43
N ARG A 350 -0.63 -12.85 -21.69
CA ARG A 350 -1.63 -11.94 -21.10
C ARG A 350 -1.07 -11.15 -19.92
N THR A 351 -0.24 -11.78 -19.08
CA THR A 351 0.31 -11.17 -17.86
C THR A 351 1.45 -10.19 -18.15
N LEU A 352 2.21 -10.42 -19.23
CA LEU A 352 3.41 -9.63 -19.58
C LEU A 352 3.15 -8.48 -20.57
N GLN A 353 1.90 -8.25 -20.99
CA GLN A 353 1.46 -7.09 -21.81
C GLN A 353 1.07 -5.90 -20.94
#